data_AF-A0A961JUJ6-F1
#
_entry.id   AF-A0A961JUJ6-F1
#
_cell.length_a   1.000
_cell.length_b   1.000
_cell.length_c   1.000
_cell.angle_alpha   90.00
_cell.angle_beta   90.00
_cell.angle_gamma   90.00
#
_symmetry.space_group_name_H-M   'P 1'
#
loop_
_entity.id
_entity.type
_entity.pdbx_description
1 polymer ?
#
loop_
_entity_poly.entity_id
_entity_poly.type
_entity_poly.pdbx_seq_one_letter_code
_entity_poly.pdbx_strand_id
1 'polypeptide(L)'
;LPFARFPGVDTILGPEMRSTGEVMGWDRNFPRAFRKAQMGAGTHLPEAGTVFISIKEADKTADMLEAVRIIVELGFSILATRGTAAWLET
;
A
#
# COMPACT_ATOMS: atom_id res chain seq x y z
N LEU A 1 -2.77 -13.34 -2.11
CA LEU A 1 -3.71 -13.52 -3.26
C LEU A 1 -3.08 -14.47 -4.27
N PRO A 2 -3.84 -15.30 -4.99
CA PRO A 2 -3.27 -16.33 -5.88
C PRO A 2 -2.68 -15.77 -7.19
N PHE A 3 -2.44 -14.46 -7.30
CA PHE A 3 -2.01 -13.78 -8.53
C PHE A 3 -0.71 -14.35 -9.14
N ALA A 4 0.27 -14.70 -8.30
CA ALA A 4 1.52 -15.29 -8.78
C ALA A 4 1.34 -16.65 -9.47
N ARG A 5 0.21 -17.34 -9.27
CA ARG A 5 -0.11 -18.62 -9.90
C ARG A 5 -0.82 -18.48 -11.25
N PHE A 6 -1.29 -17.28 -11.59
CA PHE A 6 -2.09 -17.03 -12.79
C PHE A 6 -1.50 -15.83 -13.57
N PRO A 7 -0.44 -16.03 -14.38
CA PRO A 7 0.09 -14.95 -15.20
C PRO A 7 -0.95 -14.45 -16.21
N GLY A 8 -1.06 -13.14 -16.38
CA GLY A 8 -1.97 -12.50 -17.34
C GLY A 8 -3.37 -12.18 -16.80
N VAL A 9 -3.71 -12.57 -15.56
CA VAL A 9 -4.92 -12.03 -14.91
C VAL A 9 -4.64 -10.70 -14.24
N ASP A 10 -5.65 -9.85 -14.22
CA ASP A 10 -5.60 -8.59 -13.47
C ASP A 10 -5.45 -8.86 -11.98
N THR A 11 -4.51 -8.14 -11.35
CA THR A 11 -4.19 -8.26 -9.92
C THR A 11 -4.92 -7.22 -9.07
N ILE A 12 -5.96 -6.61 -9.61
CA ILE A 12 -6.80 -5.60 -8.94
C ILE A 12 -7.91 -6.28 -8.13
N LEU A 13 -8.22 -5.71 -6.96
CA LEU A 13 -9.36 -6.11 -6.15
C LEU A 13 -10.66 -5.58 -6.78
N GLY A 14 -11.69 -6.42 -6.78
CA GLY A 14 -13.00 -6.10 -7.32
C GLY A 14 -14.13 -6.49 -6.36
N PRO A 15 -15.38 -6.39 -6.82
CA PRO A 15 -16.55 -6.81 -6.03
C PRO A 15 -16.59 -8.32 -5.79
N GLU A 16 -15.89 -9.12 -6.59
CA GLU A 16 -15.80 -10.58 -6.45
C GLU A 16 -14.58 -10.99 -5.61
N MET A 17 -14.79 -11.91 -4.66
CA MET A 17 -13.74 -12.45 -3.81
C MET A 17 -12.82 -13.40 -4.59
N ARG A 18 -11.50 -13.17 -4.49
CA ARG A 18 -10.46 -13.99 -5.14
C ARG A 18 -9.38 -14.51 -4.19
N SER A 19 -9.50 -14.25 -2.89
CA SER A 19 -8.58 -14.79 -1.88
C SER A 19 -8.83 -16.28 -1.66
N THR A 20 -7.75 -17.01 -1.37
CA THR A 20 -7.78 -18.47 -1.13
C THR A 20 -7.52 -18.84 0.33
N GLY A 21 -7.24 -17.85 1.17
CA GLY A 21 -6.91 -18.03 2.58
C GLY A 21 -6.70 -16.69 3.27
N GLU A 22 -6.52 -16.76 4.58
CA GLU A 22 -6.41 -15.62 5.49
C GLU A 22 -5.40 -15.90 6.60
N VAL A 23 -4.97 -14.85 7.27
CA VAL A 23 -4.00 -14.90 8.37
C VAL A 23 -4.43 -13.97 9.49
N MET A 24 -3.99 -14.26 10.71
CA MET A 24 -4.28 -13.45 11.88
C MET A 24 -2.99 -12.89 12.49
N GLY A 25 -2.96 -11.56 12.67
CA GLY A 25 -1.93 -10.88 13.46
C GLY A 25 -2.50 -10.43 14.80
N TRP A 26 -1.83 -10.77 15.90
CA TRP A 26 -2.27 -10.39 17.25
C TRP A 26 -1.23 -9.53 17.97
N ASP A 27 -1.69 -8.41 18.54
CA ASP A 27 -0.92 -7.55 19.43
C ASP A 27 -1.86 -6.70 20.29
N ARG A 28 -1.34 -6.12 21.37
CA ARG A 28 -2.09 -5.15 22.19
C ARG A 28 -2.27 -3.81 21.48
N ASN A 29 -1.51 -3.54 20.42
CA ASN A 29 -1.57 -2.31 19.64
C ASN A 29 -1.88 -2.60 18.16
N PHE A 30 -2.83 -1.86 17.59
CA PHE A 30 -3.33 -2.07 16.24
C PHE A 30 -2.22 -2.04 15.16
N PRO A 31 -1.31 -1.04 15.06
CA PRO A 31 -0.28 -1.03 14.01
C PRO A 31 0.66 -2.24 14.09
N ARG A 32 0.93 -2.74 15.31
CA ARG A 32 1.74 -3.96 15.49
C ARG A 32 0.97 -5.21 15.09
N ALA A 33 -0.30 -5.31 15.46
CA ALA A 33 -1.17 -6.42 15.04
C ALA A 33 -1.30 -6.46 13.52
N PHE A 34 -1.49 -5.30 12.89
CA PHE A 34 -1.58 -5.17 11.44
C PHE A 34 -0.27 -5.53 10.74
N ARG A 35 0.89 -5.05 11.23
CA ARG A 35 2.20 -5.45 10.71
C ARG A 35 2.40 -6.96 10.77
N LYS A 36 2.03 -7.61 11.88
CA LYS A 36 2.11 -9.08 12.02
C LYS A 36 1.20 -9.79 11.01
N ALA A 37 -0.02 -9.30 10.78
CA ALA A 37 -0.91 -9.86 9.76
C ALA A 37 -0.33 -9.72 8.35
N GLN A 38 0.23 -8.56 8.00
CA GLN A 38 0.90 -8.34 6.71
C GLN A 38 2.08 -9.29 6.50
N MET A 39 2.92 -9.47 7.54
CA MET A 39 4.02 -10.44 7.50
C MET A 39 3.51 -11.88 7.34
N GLY A 40 2.46 -12.26 8.07
CA GLY A 40 1.82 -13.58 7.93
C GLY A 40 1.27 -13.81 6.52
N ALA A 41 0.79 -12.78 5.85
CA ALA A 41 0.30 -12.82 4.47
C ALA A 41 1.44 -12.86 3.43
N GLY A 42 2.71 -12.86 3.86
CA GLY A 42 3.90 -12.87 3.01
C GLY A 42 4.32 -11.49 2.50
N THR A 43 3.73 -10.40 3.02
CA THR A 43 4.13 -9.04 2.65
C THR A 43 5.41 -8.65 3.38
N HIS A 44 6.43 -8.29 2.61
CA HIS A 44 7.70 -7.78 3.13
C HIS A 44 7.76 -6.29 2.81
N LEU A 45 7.63 -5.45 3.84
CA LEU A 45 7.74 -4.01 3.68
C LEU A 45 9.21 -3.60 3.59
N PRO A 46 9.58 -2.72 2.65
CA PRO A 46 10.93 -2.17 2.59
C PRO A 46 11.19 -1.26 3.81
N GLU A 47 12.46 -1.11 4.17
CA GLU A 47 12.91 -0.19 5.23
C GLU A 47 13.56 1.08 4.67
N ALA A 48 13.88 1.10 3.36
CA ALA A 48 14.41 2.24 2.64
C ALA A 48 14.11 2.11 1.14
N GLY A 49 14.25 3.21 0.39
CA GLY A 49 14.16 3.23 -1.07
C GLY A 49 13.15 4.24 -1.59
N THR A 50 12.55 3.93 -2.75
CA THR A 50 11.61 4.82 -3.45
C THR A 50 10.22 4.20 -3.51
N VAL A 51 9.21 4.96 -3.10
CA VAL A 51 7.80 4.60 -3.20
C VAL A 51 7.21 5.20 -4.47
N PHE A 52 6.57 4.38 -5.30
CA PHE A 52 5.82 4.85 -6.46
C PHE A 52 4.37 5.13 -6.10
N ILE A 53 3.86 6.32 -6.44
CA ILE A 53 2.50 6.76 -6.12
C ILE A 53 1.78 7.22 -7.40
N SER A 54 0.66 6.57 -7.70
CA SER A 54 -0.23 6.97 -8.79
C SER A 54 -1.67 6.68 -8.38
N ILE A 55 -2.42 7.73 -8.08
CA ILE A 55 -3.77 7.63 -7.53
C ILE A 55 -4.78 8.41 -8.37
N LYS A 56 -6.05 8.00 -8.31
CA LYS A 56 -7.16 8.72 -8.94
C LYS A 56 -7.48 10.02 -8.20
N GLU A 57 -8.15 10.96 -8.86
CA GLU A 57 -8.52 12.25 -8.27
C GLU A 57 -9.30 12.13 -6.95
N ALA A 58 -10.20 11.15 -6.83
CA ALA A 58 -11.01 10.95 -5.63
C ALA A 58 -10.19 10.56 -4.38
N ASP A 59 -8.98 10.04 -4.55
CA ASP A 59 -8.11 9.62 -3.43
C ASP A 59 -7.13 10.73 -3.02
N LYS A 60 -7.17 11.89 -3.69
CA LYS A 60 -6.34 13.07 -3.38
C LYS A 60 -6.90 13.84 -2.18
N THR A 61 -6.88 13.20 -1.02
CA THR A 61 -7.46 13.72 0.23
C THR A 61 -6.38 14.19 1.22
N ALA A 62 -6.79 14.88 2.28
CA ALA A 62 -5.89 15.29 3.37
C ALA A 62 -5.22 14.07 4.04
N ASP A 63 -5.98 12.99 4.27
CA ASP A 63 -5.45 11.76 4.87
C ASP A 63 -4.36 11.12 3.99
N MET A 64 -4.54 11.19 2.66
CA MET A 64 -3.52 10.71 1.73
C MET A 64 -2.26 11.58 1.76
N LEU A 65 -2.41 12.92 1.87
CA LEU A 65 -1.24 13.81 2.05
C LEU A 65 -0.49 13.48 3.35
N GLU A 66 -1.21 13.23 4.45
CA GLU A 66 -0.60 12.82 5.72
C GLU A 66 0.17 11.50 5.56
N ALA A 67 -0.43 10.49 4.92
CA ALA A 67 0.24 9.21 4.65
C ALA A 67 1.53 9.40 3.83
N VAL A 68 1.50 10.25 2.81
CA VAL A 68 2.67 10.55 1.97
C VAL A 68 3.74 11.29 2.78
N ARG A 69 3.36 12.23 3.64
CA ARG A 69 4.30 12.93 4.53
C ARG A 69 5.01 11.96 5.48
N ILE A 70 4.26 11.03 6.08
CA ILE A 70 4.84 9.99 6.95
C ILE A 70 5.88 9.16 6.18
N ILE A 71 5.61 8.81 4.91
CA ILE A 71 6.57 8.08 4.07
C ILE A 71 7.86 8.88 3.87
N VAL A 72 7.77 10.20 3.62
CA VAL A 72 8.95 11.07 3.50
C VAL A 72 9.71 11.19 4.82
N GLU A 73 9.00 11.37 5.94
CA GLU A 73 9.60 11.45 7.29
C GLU A 73 10.33 10.16 7.68
N LEU A 74 9.88 9.01 7.17
CA LEU A 74 10.58 7.73 7.31
C LEU A 74 11.82 7.59 6.42
N GLY A 75 12.13 8.59 5.57
CA GLY A 75 13.34 8.65 4.75
C GLY A 75 13.20 8.04 3.35
N PHE A 76 11.99 7.75 2.89
CA PHE A 76 11.76 7.27 1.53
C PHE A 76 11.74 8.41 0.52
N SER A 77 12.21 8.12 -0.69
CA SER A 77 11.98 8.98 -1.86
C SER A 77 10.63 8.67 -2.50
N ILE A 78 10.01 9.64 -3.18
CA ILE A 78 8.74 9.45 -3.88
C ILE A 78 8.95 9.61 -5.38
N LEU A 79 8.35 8.69 -6.15
CA LEU A 79 8.17 8.81 -7.60
C LEU A 79 6.67 8.82 -7.89
N ALA A 80 6.16 9.79 -8.64
CA ALA A 80 4.73 9.89 -8.91
C ALA A 80 4.42 10.15 -10.39
N THR A 81 3.22 9.75 -10.83
CA THR A 81 2.71 10.15 -12.15
C THR A 81 2.37 11.64 -12.17
N ARG A 82 2.41 12.27 -13.35
CA ARG A 82 2.26 13.73 -13.52
C ARG A 82 1.10 14.34 -12.72
N GLY A 83 -0.09 13.73 -12.76
CA GLY A 83 -1.28 14.26 -12.08
C GLY A 83 -1.22 14.12 -10.55
N THR A 84 -0.58 13.06 -10.05
CA THR A 84 -0.33 12.88 -8.62
C THR A 84 0.79 13.79 -8.14
N ALA A 85 1.88 13.94 -8.91
CA ALA A 85 3.00 14.82 -8.59
C ALA A 85 2.55 16.29 -8.45
N ALA A 86 1.80 16.81 -9.44
CA ALA A 86 1.30 18.19 -9.38
C ALA A 86 0.42 18.47 -8.15
N TRP A 87 -0.31 17.47 -7.68
CA TRP A 87 -1.11 17.58 -6.46
C TRP A 87 -0.26 17.55 -5.18
N LEU A 88 0.82 16.75 -5.14
CA LEU A 88 1.73 16.71 -4.00
C LEU A 88 2.57 17.99 -3.85
N GLU A 89 2.76 18.74 -4.94
CA GLU A 89 3.49 20.01 -4.95
C GLU A 89 2.63 21.23 -4.56
N THR A 90 1.31 21.04 -4.34
CA THR A 90 0.37 22.11 -3.96
C THR A 90 0.31 22.28 -2.44
#